data_AF-A0A9E2AW20-F1
#
_entry.id   AF-A0A9E2AW20-F1
#
_cell.length_a   1.000
_cell.length_b   1.000
_cell.length_c   1.000
_cell.angle_alpha   90.00
_cell.angle_beta   90.00
_cell.angle_gamma   90.00
#
_symmetry.space_group_name_H-M   'P 1'
#
loop_
_entity.id
_entity.type
_entity.pdbx_description
1 polymer ?
#
loop_
_entity_poly.entity_id
_entity_poly.type
_entity_poly.pdbx_seq_one_letter_code
_entity_poly.pdbx_strand_id
1 'polypeptide(L)' 'MSTILNIEQRNAVLNSMIEWIKKEKSTLLKANKKDMESYIGNDIAMYDRLKVDNSKIDGMLKSLEELARLNDPLNLERF' A
#
# COMPACT_ATOMS: atom_id res chain seq x y z
N MET A 1 16.02 10.57 -23.11
CA MET A 1 15.31 11.02 -21.90
C MET A 1 15.55 9.98 -20.83
N SER A 2 16.10 10.35 -19.67
CA SER A 2 16.21 9.40 -18.55
C SER A 2 14.82 9.06 -18.04
N THR A 3 14.49 7.76 -17.99
CA THR A 3 13.21 7.23 -17.51
C THR A 3 13.14 7.12 -15.99
N ILE A 4 14.22 7.49 -15.29
CA ILE A 4 14.35 7.34 -13.85
C ILE A 4 13.95 8.64 -13.17
N LEU A 5 12.88 8.56 -12.37
CA LEU A 5 12.41 9.66 -11.53
C LEU A 5 13.42 9.93 -10.41
N ASN A 6 13.64 11.21 -10.09
CA ASN A 6 14.46 11.56 -8.93
C ASN A 6 13.76 11.17 -7.61
N ILE A 7 14.48 11.23 -6.49
CA ILE A 7 13.93 10.82 -5.19
C ILE A 7 12.73 11.68 -4.76
N GLU A 8 12.74 12.98 -5.05
CA GLU A 8 11.64 13.89 -4.72
C GLU A 8 10.35 13.49 -5.43
N GLN A 9 10.43 13.18 -6.72
CA GLN A 9 9.31 12.72 -7.54
C GLN A 9 8.79 11.37 -7.06
N ARG A 10 9.67 10.41 -6.73
CA ARG A 10 9.27 9.11 -6.19
C ARG A 10 8.59 9.24 -4.84
N ASN A 11 9.14 10.06 -3.95
CA ASN A 11 8.55 10.32 -2.64
C ASN A 11 7.22 11.09 -2.75
N ALA A 12 7.08 12.00 -3.72
CA ALA A 12 5.81 12.66 -4.01
C ALA A 12 4.74 11.66 -4.44
N VAL A 13 5.10 10.65 -5.25
CA VAL A 13 4.17 9.55 -5.60
C VAL A 13 3.75 8.76 -4.36
N LEU A 14 4.71 8.36 -3.49
CA LEU A 14 4.39 7.65 -2.25
C LEU A 14 3.45 8.46 -1.33
N ASN A 15 3.71 9.77 -1.19
CA ASN A 15 2.84 10.67 -0.43
C ASN A 15 1.44 10.78 -1.05
N SER A 16 1.34 10.86 -2.38
CA SER A 16 0.04 10.87 -3.05
C SER A 16 -0.74 9.56 -2.80
N MET A 17 -0.06 8.41 -2.81
CA MET A 17 -0.68 7.11 -2.51
C MET A 17 -1.23 7.08 -1.08
N ILE A 18 -0.48 7.60 -0.10
CA ILE A 18 -0.91 7.72 1.30
C ILE A 18 -2.20 8.53 1.41
N GLU A 19 -2.25 9.70 0.77
CA GLU A 19 -3.43 10.57 0.79
C GLU A 19 -4.66 9.90 0.14
N TRP A 20 -4.47 9.23 -0.99
CA TRP A 20 -5.54 8.50 -1.66
C TRP A 20 -6.07 7.33 -0.83
N ILE A 21 -5.18 6.55 -0.20
CA ILE A 21 -5.60 5.44 0.67
C ILE A 21 -6.36 5.97 1.90
N LYS A 22 -5.91 7.09 2.50
CA LYS A 22 -6.62 7.73 3.61
C LYS A 22 -8.01 8.19 3.20
N LYS A 23 -8.12 8.88 2.05
CA LYS A 23 -9.38 9.40 1.51
C LYS A 23 -10.36 8.28 1.14
N GLU A 24 -9.87 7.24 0.47
CA GLU A 24 -10.68 6.14 -0.06
C GLU A 24 -10.78 4.95 0.89
N LYS A 25 -10.34 5.09 2.15
CA LYS A 25 -10.37 4.02 3.18
C LYS A 25 -11.74 3.36 3.27
N SER A 26 -12.81 4.16 3.29
CA SER A 26 -14.17 3.65 3.38
C SER A 26 -14.61 2.89 2.11
N THR A 27 -14.20 3.38 0.93
CA THR A 27 -14.46 2.75 -0.36
C THR A 27 -13.74 1.41 -0.46
N LEU A 28 -12.47 1.36 -0.04
CA LEU A 28 -11.64 0.15 -0.04
C LEU A 28 -12.23 -0.93 0.87
N LEU A 29 -12.64 -0.58 2.09
CA LEU A 29 -13.28 -1.52 3.01
C LEU A 29 -14.61 -2.05 2.47
N LYS A 30 -15.42 -1.18 1.84
CA LYS A 30 -16.68 -1.60 1.21
C LYS A 30 -16.44 -2.54 0.02
N ALA A 31 -15.41 -2.29 -0.77
CA ALA A 31 -15.04 -3.17 -1.88
C ALA A 31 -14.57 -4.53 -1.37
N ASN A 32 -13.61 -4.56 -0.43
CA ASN A 32 -13.13 -5.81 0.14
C ASN A 32 -14.24 -6.60 0.84
N LYS A 33 -15.19 -5.93 1.50
CA LYS A 33 -16.35 -6.61 2.09
C LYS A 33 -17.14 -7.42 1.05
N LYS A 34 -17.35 -6.88 -0.15
CA LYS A 34 -18.01 -7.62 -1.24
C LYS A 34 -17.18 -8.83 -1.69
N ASP A 35 -15.85 -8.69 -1.73
CA ASP A 35 -14.95 -9.80 -2.06
C ASP A 35 -15.00 -10.90 -1.00
N MET A 36 -15.03 -10.51 0.28
CA MET A 36 -15.18 -11.43 1.41
C MET A 36 -16.53 -12.15 1.41
N GLU A 37 -17.61 -11.44 1.06
CA GLU A 37 -18.96 -12.03 0.93
C GLU A 37 -19.05 -12.97 -0.28
N SER A 38 -18.30 -12.70 -1.34
CA SER A 38 -18.24 -13.53 -2.55
C SER A 38 -17.29 -14.71 -2.42
N TYR A 39 -16.50 -14.77 -1.34
CA TYR A 39 -15.54 -15.82 -1.10
C TYR A 39 -16.22 -17.10 -0.58
N ILE A 40 -16.32 -18.10 -1.46
CA ILE A 40 -16.91 -19.42 -1.18
C ILE A 40 -15.88 -20.50 -0.79
N GLY A 41 -14.61 -20.12 -0.63
CA GLY A 41 -13.54 -21.04 -0.30
C GLY A 41 -13.58 -21.48 1.16
N ASN A 42 -13.30 -22.75 1.42
CA ASN A 42 -13.23 -23.29 2.79
C ASN A 42 -11.87 -23.06 3.47
N ASP A 43 -10.92 -22.42 2.79
CA ASP A 43 -9.59 -22.14 3.33
C ASP A 43 -9.61 -20.86 4.18
N ILE A 44 -9.45 -21.04 5.49
CA ILE A 44 -9.39 -19.98 6.51
C ILE A 44 -8.15 -19.10 6.30
N ALA A 45 -7.02 -19.67 5.91
CA ALA A 45 -5.79 -18.90 5.69
C ALA A 45 -5.93 -17.97 4.48
N MET A 46 -6.63 -18.41 3.44
CA MET A 46 -6.93 -17.58 2.28
C MET A 46 -7.95 -16.47 2.63
N TYR A 47 -8.96 -16.77 3.46
CA TYR A 47 -9.88 -15.77 4.00
C TYR A 47 -9.13 -14.66 4.76
N ASP A 48 -8.23 -15.02 5.67
CA ASP A 48 -7.47 -14.05 6.47
C ASP A 48 -6.51 -13.20 5.60
N ARG A 49 -5.92 -13.80 4.55
CA ARG A 49 -5.08 -13.06 3.59
C ARG A 49 -5.89 -12.07 2.75
N LEU A 50 -7.11 -12.45 2.34
CA LEU A 50 -8.01 -11.61 1.55
C LEU A 50 -8.60 -10.45 2.37
N LYS A 51 -8.88 -10.69 3.65
CA LYS A 51 -9.48 -9.68 4.54
C LYS A 51 -8.62 -8.42 4.63
N VAL A 52 -9.26 -7.28 4.41
CA VAL A 52 -8.72 -5.94 4.66
C VAL A 52 -9.55 -5.30 5.76
N ASP A 53 -8.89 -4.94 6.85
CA ASP A 53 -9.47 -4.20 7.95
C ASP A 53 -8.72 -2.88 8.21
N ASN A 54 -9.20 -2.11 9.18
CA ASN A 54 -8.57 -0.84 9.54
C ASN A 54 -7.09 -1.02 9.91
N SER A 55 -6.75 -2.07 10.66
CA SER A 55 -5.37 -2.36 11.08
C SER A 55 -4.45 -2.61 9.87
N LYS A 56 -4.93 -3.39 8.90
CA LYS A 56 -4.19 -3.67 7.66
C LYS A 56 -3.99 -2.41 6.83
N ILE A 57 -5.00 -1.54 6.77
CA ILE A 57 -4.89 -0.22 6.11
C ILE A 57 -3.88 0.68 6.83
N ASP A 58 -3.94 0.74 8.16
CA ASP A 58 -3.01 1.55 8.93
C ASP A 58 -1.57 1.02 8.79
N GLY A 59 -1.39 -0.30 8.68
CA GLY A 59 -0.12 -0.94 8.31
C GLY A 59 0.37 -0.53 6.91
N MET A 60 -0.50 -0.54 5.90
CA MET A 60 -0.15 -0.08 4.54
C MET A 60 0.31 1.38 4.53
N LEU A 61 -0.41 2.26 5.23
CA LEU A 61 -0.05 3.67 5.37
C LEU A 61 1.31 3.83 6.04
N LYS A 62 1.53 3.12 7.16
CA LYS A 62 2.79 3.15 7.88
C LYS A 62 3.96 2.69 7.00
N SER A 63 3.82 1.60 6.25
CA SER A 63 4.87 1.11 5.36
C SER A 63 5.22 2.12 4.26
N LEU A 64 4.22 2.79 3.68
CA LEU A 64 4.46 3.84 2.69
C LEU A 64 5.17 5.05 3.31
N GLU A 65 4.76 5.47 4.51
CA GLU A 65 5.37 6.57 5.24
C GLU A 65 6.83 6.26 5.62
N GLU A 66 7.12 5.02 6.03
CA GLU A 66 8.47 4.55 6.31
C GLU A 66 9.33 4.55 5.05
N LEU A 67 8.83 4.01 3.93
CA LEU A 67 9.54 3.98 2.65
C LEU A 67 9.88 5.39 2.16
N ALA A 68 8.96 6.35 2.27
CA ALA A 68 9.18 7.73 1.86
C ALA A 68 10.24 8.47 2.71
N ARG A 69 10.55 7.96 3.91
CA ARG A 69 11.58 8.53 4.80
C ARG A 69 12.95 7.88 4.65
N LEU A 70 13.04 6.74 3.97
CA LEU A 70 14.33 6.10 3.72
C LEU A 70 15.16 6.94 2.74
N ASN A 71 16.48 6.84 2.87
CA ASN A 71 17.39 7.43 1.89
C ASN A 71 17.15 6.83 0.51
N ASP A 72 17.44 7.60 -0.54
CA ASP A 72 17.29 7.14 -1.92
C ASP A 72 18.02 5.81 -2.11
N PRO A 73 17.32 4.71 -2.45
CA PRO A 73 17.97 3.43 -2.67
C PRO A 73 18.76 3.39 -3.99
N LEU A 74 18.52 4.33 -4.91
CA LEU A 74 19.23 4.38 -6.18
C LEU A 74 20.56 5.11 -6.03
N ASN A 75 21.56 4.67 -6.80
CA ASN A 75 22.95 5.14 -6.75
C ASN A 75 23.72 4.74 -5.48
N LEU A 76 23.22 3.76 -4.71
CA LEU A 76 23.99 3.10 -3.66
C LEU A 76 24.77 1.94 -4.29
N GLU A 77 26.08 2.10 -4.48
CA GLU A 77 26.96 0.96 -4.76
C GLU A 77 26.96 0.03 -3.55
N ARG A 78 26.39 -1.17 -3.73
CA ARG A 78 26.50 -2.27 -2.77
C ARG A 78 27.57 -3.21 -3.31
N PHE A 79 28.75 -3.14 -2.69
CA PHE A 79 29.91 -4.00 -2.99
C PHE A 79 29.57 -5.48 -2.83
#